data_AF-A0A4Y2KTQ2-F1
#
_entry.id   AF-A0A4Y2KTQ2-F1
#
_cell.length_a   1.000
_cell.length_b   1.000
_cell.length_c   1.000
_cell.angle_alpha   90.00
_cell.angle_beta   90.00
_cell.angle_gamma   90.00
#
_symmetry.space_group_name_H-M   'P 1'
#
loop_
_entity.id
_entity.type
_entity.pdbx_description
1 polymer ?
#
loop_
_entity_poly.entity_id
_entity_poly.type
_entity_poly.pdbx_seq_one_letter_code
_entity_poly.pdbx_strand_id
1 'polypeptide(L)'
;MKKILSLPSRASNEYIFGHRKMGCIGLPLCAEDSDIYRLDSQFKLLTSKDEQVAALALQNLKTTIALRLSIPSPNDQDLSEFLSGFHEDRYRTSTNRLSNVWTCARLASTRLQVAWEFLDGVPRLHFQDLTLKSGDRRKILHALRNKFKTLRSIELINIPDQGKVMECVALASASSHFLGTGDYTRFCNYRFLHPARLGVLPVNATKRWDKDANKACRDCEECDFETLPHVINHCKGGGKFRPRQLRHNAIVGRIKKALLPRCDLLAENQVVGSDGLKPDLVFRKGRDIFIIDVACPFDNRPTALEDARKEKCDKYASLLPFYSSRGYNPTIIPIIVGALGSWDPKNDSFLSKHMSKSYLHKFRHLCVSETVKWSRDIYVQHITGKKQYEENGPTFEDQQPQGPQTYFEYINSQI
;
A
#
# COMPACT_ATOMS: atom_id res chain seq x y z
N MET A 1 4.91 11.69 -15.61
CA MET A 1 4.52 10.60 -14.67
C MET A 1 3.01 10.36 -14.61
N LYS A 2 2.16 11.31 -14.15
CA LYS A 2 0.69 11.13 -14.03
C LYS A 2 -0.01 10.54 -15.27
N LYS A 3 0.36 11.00 -16.48
CA LYS A 3 -0.14 10.47 -17.75
C LYS A 3 0.09 8.95 -17.93
N ILE A 4 1.26 8.44 -17.51
CA ILE A 4 1.60 7.01 -17.60
C ILE A 4 0.66 6.18 -16.72
N LEU A 5 0.33 6.69 -15.53
CA LEU A 5 -0.57 6.06 -14.56
C LEU A 5 -2.05 6.35 -14.83
N SER A 6 -2.39 7.02 -15.94
CA SER A 6 -3.75 7.44 -16.28
C SER A 6 -4.42 8.32 -15.22
N LEU A 7 -3.61 9.13 -14.53
CA LEU A 7 -4.08 10.02 -13.48
C LEU A 7 -4.33 11.44 -14.02
N PRO A 8 -5.45 12.08 -13.65
CA PRO A 8 -5.69 13.49 -13.95
C PRO A 8 -4.78 14.40 -13.13
N SER A 9 -4.69 15.68 -13.51
CA SER A 9 -3.86 16.68 -12.81
C SER A 9 -4.17 16.78 -11.30
N ARG A 10 -5.46 16.63 -10.93
CA ARG A 10 -5.95 16.68 -9.54
C ARG A 10 -5.55 15.49 -8.66
N ALA A 11 -5.01 14.41 -9.22
CA ALA A 11 -4.54 13.28 -8.43
C ALA A 11 -3.37 13.73 -7.53
N SER A 12 -3.34 13.28 -6.28
CA SER A 12 -2.29 13.66 -5.34
C SER A 12 -0.91 13.18 -5.82
N ASN A 13 0.10 14.04 -5.67
CA ASN A 13 1.49 13.67 -5.95
C ASN A 13 2.02 12.68 -4.90
N GLU A 14 1.45 12.67 -3.70
CA GLU A 14 1.84 11.76 -2.63
C GLU A 14 1.63 10.30 -3.00
N TYR A 15 0.68 10.00 -3.89
CA TYR A 15 0.53 8.66 -4.44
C TYR A 15 1.74 8.19 -5.28
N ILE A 16 2.40 9.12 -5.96
CA ILE A 16 3.54 8.84 -6.84
C ILE A 16 4.81 8.64 -6.00
N PHE A 17 5.01 9.51 -5.01
CA PHE A 17 6.25 9.59 -4.24
C PHE A 17 6.19 8.86 -2.89
N GLY A 18 5.01 8.43 -2.43
CA GLY A 18 4.82 7.71 -1.18
C GLY A 18 5.37 6.28 -1.17
N HIS A 19 5.28 5.61 -0.03
CA HIS A 19 5.90 4.30 0.19
C HIS A 19 5.16 3.13 -0.50
N ARG A 20 5.90 2.25 -1.19
CA ARG A 20 5.33 1.07 -1.90
C ARG A 20 4.60 0.10 -0.98
N LYS A 21 5.11 -0.13 0.22
CA LYS A 21 4.44 -0.97 1.24
C LYS A 21 3.07 -0.42 1.66
N MET A 22 2.80 0.86 1.44
CA MET A 22 1.51 1.51 1.69
C MET A 22 0.71 1.70 0.39
N GLY A 23 1.08 0.99 -0.68
CA GLY A 23 0.38 0.96 -1.97
C GLY A 23 0.59 2.16 -2.90
N CYS A 24 1.54 3.03 -2.57
CA CYS A 24 1.98 4.12 -3.45
C CYS A 24 3.01 3.61 -4.48
N ILE A 25 3.30 4.40 -5.52
CA ILE A 25 4.24 4.00 -6.59
C ILE A 25 5.70 3.96 -6.09
N GLY A 26 6.05 4.85 -5.16
CA GLY A 26 7.39 4.92 -4.56
C GLY A 26 8.50 5.35 -5.49
N LEU A 27 8.18 6.19 -6.49
CA LEU A 27 9.19 6.89 -7.27
C LEU A 27 10.00 7.79 -6.33
N PRO A 28 11.35 7.78 -6.37
CA PRO A 28 12.14 8.76 -5.63
C PRO A 28 11.92 10.17 -6.20
N LEU A 29 11.96 11.17 -5.33
CA LEU A 29 12.06 12.57 -5.72
C LEU A 29 13.53 12.93 -5.89
N CYS A 30 13.97 13.19 -7.12
CA CYS A 30 15.40 13.36 -7.42
C CYS A 30 16.08 14.46 -6.58
N ALA A 31 15.39 15.58 -6.34
CA ALA A 31 15.93 16.68 -5.55
C ALA A 31 16.14 16.27 -4.08
N GLU A 32 15.14 15.62 -3.48
CA GLU A 32 15.24 15.08 -2.12
C GLU A 32 16.31 13.98 -2.02
N ASP A 33 16.30 13.02 -2.94
CA ASP A 33 17.28 11.92 -2.95
C ASP A 33 18.71 12.47 -3.05
N SER A 34 18.96 13.48 -3.88
CA SER A 34 20.25 14.18 -3.98
C SER A 34 20.70 14.76 -2.64
N ASP A 35 19.78 15.39 -1.90
CA ASP A 35 20.08 15.94 -0.58
C ASP A 35 20.33 14.85 0.46
N ILE A 36 19.57 13.75 0.42
CA ILE A 36 19.83 12.60 1.30
C ILE A 36 21.21 12.00 1.00
N TYR A 37 21.62 11.92 -0.27
CA TYR A 37 22.97 11.45 -0.64
C TYR A 37 24.08 12.34 -0.10
N ARG A 38 23.88 13.66 -0.05
CA ARG A 38 24.83 14.59 0.58
C ARG A 38 24.96 14.26 2.07
N LEU A 39 23.84 14.19 2.80
CA LEU A 39 23.86 13.85 4.22
C LEU A 39 24.52 12.49 4.48
N ASP A 40 24.16 11.45 3.71
CA ASP A 40 24.74 10.11 3.80
C ASP A 40 26.26 10.12 3.56
N SER A 41 26.74 10.85 2.56
CA SER A 41 28.16 10.94 2.23
C SER A 41 28.96 11.65 3.34
N GLN A 42 28.48 12.80 3.81
CA GLN A 42 29.15 13.54 4.87
C GLN A 42 29.12 12.79 6.21
N PHE A 43 28.00 12.13 6.53
CA PHE A 43 27.89 11.28 7.71
C PHE A 43 28.90 10.13 7.64
N LYS A 44 29.05 9.52 6.47
CA LYS A 44 30.00 8.43 6.25
C LYS A 44 31.46 8.88 6.33
N LEU A 45 31.79 10.12 5.96
CA LEU A 45 33.15 10.64 6.13
C LEU A 45 33.50 10.78 7.62
N LEU A 46 32.60 11.40 8.39
CA LEU A 46 32.78 11.60 9.84
C LEU A 46 32.76 10.30 10.63
N THR A 47 32.12 9.25 10.11
CA THR A 47 32.02 7.92 10.74
C THR A 47 32.86 6.87 10.00
N SER A 48 33.95 7.30 9.36
CA SER A 48 34.86 6.36 8.69
C SER A 48 35.37 5.30 9.66
N LYS A 49 35.59 4.08 9.14
CA LYS A 49 36.26 3.02 9.90
C LYS A 49 37.76 3.27 9.98
N ASP A 50 38.28 4.02 9.02
CA ASP A 50 39.63 4.54 9.03
C ASP A 50 39.63 5.79 9.91
N GLU A 51 40.33 5.70 11.04
CA GLU A 51 40.43 6.75 12.05
C GLU A 51 41.10 8.01 11.48
N GLN A 52 42.07 7.87 10.58
CA GLN A 52 42.72 9.02 9.95
C GLN A 52 41.75 9.77 9.05
N VAL A 53 40.95 9.05 8.25
CA VAL A 53 39.92 9.66 7.39
C VAL A 53 38.87 10.36 8.24
N ALA A 54 38.40 9.75 9.32
CA ALA A 54 37.41 10.34 10.22
C ALA A 54 37.96 11.61 10.90
N ALA A 55 39.20 11.55 11.41
CA ALA A 55 39.88 12.68 12.04
C ALA A 55 40.09 13.84 11.06
N LEU A 56 40.57 13.57 9.85
CA LEU A 56 40.75 14.57 8.79
C LEU A 56 39.41 15.20 8.37
N ALA A 57 38.35 14.40 8.26
CA ALA A 57 37.02 14.90 7.94
C ALA A 57 36.49 15.85 9.03
N LEU A 58 36.62 15.47 10.30
CA LEU A 58 36.21 16.30 11.43
C LEU A 58 37.04 17.59 11.51
N GLN A 59 38.36 17.51 11.32
CA GLN A 59 39.22 18.68 11.27
C GLN A 59 38.84 19.62 10.12
N ASN A 60 38.57 19.08 8.94
CA ASN A 60 38.16 19.87 7.78
C ASN A 60 36.80 20.58 7.99
N LEU A 61 35.86 19.92 8.67
CA LEU A 61 34.61 20.53 9.10
C LEU A 61 34.86 21.67 10.09
N LYS A 62 35.67 21.44 11.13
CA LYS A 62 36.04 22.48 12.11
C LYS A 62 36.70 23.68 11.43
N THR A 63 37.65 23.48 10.53
CA THR A 63 38.27 24.57 9.76
C THR A 63 37.25 25.32 8.91
N THR A 64 36.31 24.63 8.26
CA THR A 64 35.24 25.28 7.50
C THR A 64 34.40 26.19 8.38
N ILE A 65 34.04 25.72 9.58
CA ILE A 65 33.23 26.48 10.53
C ILE A 65 34.03 27.65 11.10
N ALA A 66 35.29 27.43 11.48
CA ALA A 66 36.16 28.46 12.03
C ALA A 66 36.33 29.63 11.05
N LEU A 67 36.58 29.34 9.77
CA LEU A 67 36.72 30.34 8.73
C LEU A 67 35.40 31.06 8.41
N ARG A 68 34.28 30.35 8.47
CA ARG A 68 32.98 30.89 8.03
C ARG A 68 32.25 31.68 9.11
N LEU A 69 32.41 31.27 10.36
CA LEU A 69 31.73 31.87 11.52
C LEU A 69 32.68 32.68 12.41
N SER A 70 33.97 32.75 12.05
CA SER A 70 35.02 33.40 12.84
C SER A 70 35.12 32.85 14.27
N ILE A 71 34.96 31.53 14.43
CA ILE A 71 35.07 30.82 15.71
C ILE A 71 36.46 30.13 15.78
N PRO A 72 37.37 30.54 16.68
CA PRO A 72 38.73 30.00 16.69
C PRO A 72 38.82 28.49 16.94
N SER A 73 37.93 27.94 17.79
CA SER A 73 37.90 26.52 18.12
C SER A 73 36.46 26.02 18.22
N PRO A 74 35.87 25.56 17.10
CA PRO A 74 34.50 25.06 17.09
C PRO A 74 34.31 23.84 17.99
N ASN A 75 33.33 23.91 18.88
CA ASN A 75 32.89 22.81 19.74
C ASN A 75 31.75 22.00 19.08
N ASP A 76 31.28 20.95 19.74
CA ASP A 76 30.24 20.06 19.20
C ASP A 76 28.89 20.75 18.98
N GLN A 77 28.56 21.78 19.79
CA GLN A 77 27.37 22.60 19.56
C GLN A 77 27.51 23.39 18.25
N ASP A 78 28.68 23.98 17.99
CA ASP A 78 28.95 24.72 16.76
C ASP A 78 28.85 23.79 15.52
N LEU A 79 29.36 22.56 15.63
CA LEU A 79 29.23 21.53 14.58
C LEU A 79 27.76 21.19 14.30
N SER A 80 27.00 20.97 15.37
CA SER A 80 25.58 20.60 15.35
C SER A 80 24.72 21.69 14.73
N GLU A 81 24.82 22.93 15.23
CA GLU A 81 24.11 24.09 14.71
C GLU A 81 24.51 24.39 13.27
N PHE A 82 25.80 24.29 12.95
CA PHE A 82 26.27 24.55 11.60
C PHE A 82 25.70 23.57 10.59
N LEU A 83 25.82 22.26 10.83
CA LEU A 83 25.37 21.24 9.88
C LEU A 83 23.85 21.05 9.87
N SER A 84 23.14 21.38 10.95
CA SER A 84 21.68 21.45 10.97
C SER A 84 21.13 22.63 10.15
N GLY A 85 22.00 23.56 9.76
CA GLY A 85 21.60 24.75 9.02
C GLY A 85 20.85 25.75 9.89
N PHE A 86 21.26 25.92 11.14
CA PHE A 86 20.76 26.99 11.99
C PHE A 86 21.13 28.36 11.38
N HIS A 87 20.20 29.31 11.33
CA HIS A 87 20.32 30.55 10.55
C HIS A 87 20.19 31.85 11.36
N GLU A 88 20.35 31.79 12.68
CA GLU A 88 20.33 32.99 13.53
C GLU A 88 21.74 33.52 13.82
N ASP A 89 21.82 34.81 14.17
CA ASP A 89 23.03 35.53 14.55
C ASP A 89 24.22 35.30 13.62
N ARG A 90 25.34 34.84 14.19
CA ARG A 90 26.60 34.55 13.48
C ARG A 90 26.49 33.43 12.45
N TYR A 91 25.42 32.61 12.50
CA TYR A 91 25.16 31.55 11.53
C TYR A 91 24.33 32.02 10.33
N ARG A 92 23.95 33.31 10.27
CA ARG A 92 23.38 33.90 9.06
C ARG A 92 24.39 33.78 7.91
N THR A 93 23.90 33.25 6.79
CA THR A 93 24.70 33.09 5.58
C THR A 93 25.13 34.44 5.04
N SER A 94 26.42 34.79 5.20
CA SER A 94 27.04 35.76 4.32
C SER A 94 27.21 35.13 2.92
N THR A 95 27.10 35.95 1.87
CA THR A 95 27.11 35.58 0.44
C THR A 95 28.47 35.11 -0.07
N ASN A 96 29.23 34.36 0.73
CA ASN A 96 30.56 33.90 0.36
C ASN A 96 30.52 32.75 -0.68
N ARG A 97 31.36 32.88 -1.70
CA ARG A 97 31.43 32.07 -2.94
C ARG A 97 32.03 30.66 -2.78
N LEU A 98 32.52 30.29 -1.60
CA LEU A 98 33.20 29.01 -1.40
C LEU A 98 32.19 27.92 -1.00
N SER A 99 31.84 27.09 -1.99
CA SER A 99 31.07 25.87 -1.81
C SER A 99 32.01 24.70 -1.55
N ASN A 100 31.77 23.97 -0.47
CA ASN A 100 32.42 22.70 -0.17
C ASN A 100 31.40 21.65 0.28
N VAL A 101 31.87 20.43 0.52
CA VAL A 101 31.03 19.29 0.92
C VAL A 101 30.21 19.54 2.17
N TRP A 102 30.75 20.28 3.16
CA TRP A 102 30.06 20.60 4.41
C TRP A 102 28.99 21.67 4.23
N THR A 103 29.26 22.69 3.41
CA THR A 103 28.26 23.72 3.09
C THR A 103 27.12 23.15 2.25
N CYS A 104 27.41 22.19 1.37
CA CYS A 104 26.39 21.45 0.62
C CYS A 104 25.55 20.56 1.55
N ALA A 105 26.16 19.86 2.50
CA ALA A 105 25.45 19.09 3.52
C ALA A 105 24.58 19.98 4.41
N ARG A 106 25.10 21.11 4.90
CA ARG A 106 24.33 22.11 5.63
C ARG A 106 23.08 22.54 4.87
N LEU A 107 23.21 22.91 3.60
CA LEU A 107 22.06 23.32 2.78
C LEU A 107 21.07 22.17 2.55
N ALA A 108 21.56 20.94 2.41
CA ALA A 108 20.71 19.75 2.32
C ALA A 108 19.96 19.50 3.63
N SER A 109 20.62 19.62 4.78
CA SER A 109 20.01 19.52 6.11
C SER A 109 18.90 20.54 6.29
N THR A 110 19.13 21.81 5.92
CA THR A 110 18.12 22.86 6.00
C THR A 110 16.88 22.51 5.17
N ARG A 111 17.07 22.08 3.91
CA ARG A 111 15.94 21.74 3.02
C ARG A 111 15.17 20.51 3.48
N LEU A 112 15.88 19.51 4.00
CA LEU A 112 15.29 18.26 4.50
C LEU A 112 14.78 18.37 5.95
N GLN A 113 15.13 19.45 6.66
CA GLN A 113 14.91 19.62 8.10
C GLN A 113 15.49 18.47 8.93
N VAL A 114 16.68 18.00 8.55
CA VAL A 114 17.42 16.97 9.28
C VAL A 114 18.44 17.66 10.19
N ALA A 115 18.34 17.42 11.49
CA ALA A 115 19.26 17.98 12.47
C ALA A 115 20.46 17.04 12.68
N TRP A 116 21.61 17.65 12.97
CA TRP A 116 22.84 16.99 13.38
C TRP A 116 23.05 17.23 14.88
N GLU A 117 23.43 16.19 15.61
CA GLU A 117 23.92 16.24 16.99
C GLU A 117 25.34 15.68 17.00
N PHE A 118 26.27 16.36 17.66
CA PHE A 118 27.62 15.87 17.91
C PHE A 118 27.82 15.63 19.41
N LEU A 119 28.44 14.50 19.74
CA LEU A 119 28.87 14.17 21.10
C LEU A 119 30.27 13.58 21.02
N ASP A 120 31.23 14.25 21.64
CA ASP A 120 32.66 13.95 21.58
C ASP A 120 33.15 13.81 20.12
N GLY A 121 32.68 14.71 19.25
CA GLY A 121 32.99 14.70 17.81
C GLY A 121 32.30 13.60 17.00
N VAL A 122 31.43 12.78 17.60
CA VAL A 122 30.70 11.71 16.93
C VAL A 122 29.32 12.21 16.48
N PRO A 123 28.99 12.15 15.17
CA PRO A 123 27.71 12.66 14.67
C PRO A 123 26.55 11.69 14.86
N ARG A 124 25.36 12.26 15.02
CA ARG A 124 24.05 11.62 14.91
C ARG A 124 23.12 12.48 14.07
N LEU A 125 22.20 11.84 13.35
CA LEU A 125 21.16 12.54 12.59
C LEU A 125 19.81 12.35 13.26
N HIS A 126 19.04 13.43 13.34
CA HIS A 126 17.70 13.45 13.88
C HIS A 126 16.71 13.97 12.83
N PHE A 127 15.62 13.22 12.66
CA PHE A 127 14.51 13.63 11.81
C PHE A 127 13.20 13.10 12.41
N GLN A 128 12.42 14.00 13.03
CA GLN A 128 11.26 13.63 13.84
C GLN A 128 11.65 12.59 14.92
N ASP A 129 10.97 11.44 14.95
CA ASP A 129 11.23 10.28 15.82
C ASP A 129 12.41 9.41 15.36
N LEU A 130 13.01 9.67 14.19
CA LEU A 130 14.16 8.91 13.70
C LEU A 130 15.46 9.49 14.26
N THR A 131 16.25 8.64 14.93
CA THR A 131 17.64 8.94 15.31
C THR A 131 18.58 7.94 14.67
N LEU A 132 19.58 8.42 13.93
CA LEU A 132 20.58 7.60 13.24
C LEU A 132 21.95 7.83 13.86
N LYS A 133 22.57 6.75 14.37
CA LYS A 133 23.87 6.80 15.04
C LYS A 133 24.97 6.30 14.11
N SER A 134 26.23 6.39 14.55
CA SER A 134 27.39 5.92 13.77
C SER A 134 27.29 4.44 13.37
N GLY A 135 26.69 3.60 14.23
CA GLY A 135 26.38 2.20 13.90
C GLY A 135 25.42 2.02 12.71
N ASP A 136 24.59 3.03 12.41
CA ASP A 136 23.63 3.05 11.32
C ASP A 136 24.20 3.60 10.01
N ARG A 137 25.52 3.82 9.93
CA ARG A 137 26.23 4.39 8.76
C ARG A 137 25.81 3.79 7.41
N ARG A 138 25.52 2.49 7.35
CA ARG A 138 25.10 1.79 6.11
C ARG A 138 23.65 2.03 5.72
N LYS A 139 22.84 2.56 6.63
CA LYS A 139 21.38 2.66 6.51
C LYS A 139 20.88 4.10 6.36
N ILE A 140 21.73 5.13 6.52
CA ILE A 140 21.33 6.55 6.51
C ILE A 140 20.43 6.88 5.32
N LEU A 141 20.92 6.67 4.09
CA LEU A 141 20.16 6.89 2.86
C LEU A 141 18.81 6.15 2.85
N HIS A 142 18.80 4.87 3.23
CA HIS A 142 17.60 4.05 3.20
C HIS A 142 16.59 4.46 4.26
N ALA A 143 17.04 4.78 5.47
CA ALA A 143 16.21 5.16 6.60
C ALA A 143 15.51 6.50 6.36
N LEU A 144 16.28 7.53 5.95
CA LEU A 144 15.72 8.84 5.62
C LEU A 144 14.75 8.74 4.44
N ARG A 145 15.15 8.09 3.34
CA ARG A 145 14.28 7.92 2.16
C ARG A 145 12.98 7.20 2.53
N ASN A 146 13.04 6.12 3.29
CA ASN A 146 11.83 5.42 3.72
C ASN A 146 10.96 6.30 4.61
N LYS A 147 11.54 7.06 5.54
CA LYS A 147 10.78 7.94 6.43
C LYS A 147 10.04 9.03 5.65
N PHE A 148 10.70 9.72 4.71
CA PHE A 148 10.04 10.69 3.84
C PHE A 148 8.90 10.06 3.02
N LYS A 149 9.14 8.89 2.40
CA LYS A 149 8.09 8.17 1.66
C LYS A 149 6.91 7.76 2.54
N THR A 150 7.16 7.35 3.78
CA THR A 150 6.10 7.00 4.74
C THR A 150 5.28 8.23 5.12
N LEU A 151 5.91 9.37 5.38
CA LEU A 151 5.21 10.61 5.70
C LEU A 151 4.26 11.04 4.56
N ARG A 152 4.73 10.96 3.31
CA ARG A 152 3.88 11.19 2.14
C ARG A 152 2.70 10.24 2.06
N SER A 153 2.90 8.96 2.34
CA SER A 153 1.79 8.00 2.37
C SER A 153 0.78 8.30 3.47
N ILE A 154 1.22 8.77 4.65
CA ILE A 154 0.32 9.21 5.73
C ILE A 154 -0.46 10.45 5.28
N GLU A 155 0.20 11.42 4.66
CA GLU A 155 -0.46 12.60 4.09
C GLU A 155 -1.53 12.21 3.07
N LEU A 156 -1.22 11.30 2.13
CA LEU A 156 -2.18 10.77 1.18
C LEU A 156 -3.39 10.14 1.85
N ILE A 157 -3.17 9.30 2.87
CA ILE A 157 -4.23 8.63 3.64
C ILE A 157 -5.15 9.67 4.29
N ASN A 158 -4.60 10.77 4.79
CA ASN A 158 -5.36 11.84 5.43
C ASN A 158 -6.17 12.68 4.43
N ILE A 159 -5.92 12.58 3.12
CA ILE A 159 -6.74 13.27 2.11
C ILE A 159 -8.16 12.64 2.11
N PRO A 160 -9.23 13.40 2.40
CA PRO A 160 -10.57 12.84 2.61
C PRO A 160 -11.13 12.05 1.42
N ASP A 161 -10.85 12.48 0.19
CA ASP A 161 -11.37 11.85 -1.02
C ASP A 161 -10.46 10.73 -1.54
N GLN A 162 -9.16 11.02 -1.69
CA GLN A 162 -8.20 10.13 -2.36
C GLN A 162 -7.51 9.14 -1.40
N GLY A 163 -7.59 9.39 -0.09
CA GLY A 163 -6.93 8.58 0.94
C GLY A 163 -7.75 7.38 1.44
N LYS A 164 -9.07 7.37 1.22
CA LYS A 164 -10.00 6.36 1.75
C LYS A 164 -9.60 4.92 1.43
N VAL A 165 -9.34 4.64 0.15
CA VAL A 165 -8.92 3.31 -0.30
C VAL A 165 -7.47 3.04 0.08
N MET A 166 -6.63 4.07 0.05
CA MET A 166 -5.20 3.93 0.33
C MET A 166 -4.94 3.50 1.78
N GLU A 167 -5.79 3.91 2.72
CA GLU A 167 -5.72 3.43 4.09
C GLU A 167 -5.97 1.92 4.20
N CYS A 168 -6.98 1.39 3.51
CA CYS A 168 -7.25 -0.04 3.43
C CYS A 168 -6.09 -0.79 2.78
N VAL A 169 -5.56 -0.25 1.69
CA VAL A 169 -4.42 -0.84 0.97
C VAL A 169 -3.17 -0.93 1.85
N ALA A 170 -2.95 0.05 2.72
CA ALA A 170 -1.80 0.08 3.62
C ALA A 170 -1.84 -0.98 4.74
N LEU A 171 -3.01 -1.59 5.02
CA LEU A 171 -3.15 -2.64 6.04
C LEU A 171 -2.35 -3.91 5.69
N ALA A 172 -2.20 -4.21 4.40
CA ALA A 172 -1.51 -5.42 3.94
C ALA A 172 -0.70 -5.17 2.66
N SER A 173 0.58 -5.56 2.67
CA SER A 173 1.46 -5.43 1.50
C SER A 173 0.95 -6.20 0.26
N ALA A 174 0.23 -7.31 0.47
CA ALA A 174 -0.39 -8.10 -0.60
C ALA A 174 -1.36 -7.28 -1.47
N SER A 175 -1.99 -6.26 -0.90
CA SER A 175 -2.92 -5.35 -1.60
C SER A 175 -2.27 -4.61 -2.76
N SER A 176 -0.93 -4.54 -2.81
CA SER A 176 -0.19 -3.80 -3.84
C SER A 176 1.01 -4.56 -4.40
N HIS A 177 0.98 -5.90 -4.34
CA HIS A 177 2.10 -6.75 -4.77
C HIS A 177 2.57 -6.48 -6.21
N PHE A 178 1.63 -6.21 -7.11
CA PHE A 178 1.90 -5.97 -8.54
C PHE A 178 2.62 -4.65 -8.83
N LEU A 179 2.74 -3.72 -7.87
CA LEU A 179 3.40 -2.43 -8.14
C LEU A 179 4.89 -2.58 -8.46
N GLY A 180 5.55 -3.60 -7.90
CA GLY A 180 6.98 -3.84 -8.12
C GLY A 180 7.26 -4.85 -9.23
N THR A 181 6.44 -5.89 -9.35
CA THR A 181 6.72 -7.03 -10.23
C THR A 181 5.75 -7.14 -11.40
N GLY A 182 4.57 -6.51 -11.34
CA GLY A 182 3.49 -6.72 -12.30
C GLY A 182 2.79 -8.08 -12.17
N ASP A 183 3.22 -8.92 -11.21
CA ASP A 183 2.74 -10.30 -11.11
C ASP A 183 1.23 -10.37 -10.97
N TYR A 184 0.68 -11.40 -11.60
CA TYR A 184 -0.73 -11.75 -11.54
C TYR A 184 -1.70 -10.63 -11.95
N THR A 185 -1.25 -9.55 -12.59
CA THR A 185 -2.08 -8.37 -12.86
C THR A 185 -1.96 -7.92 -14.30
N ARG A 186 -3.07 -7.94 -15.04
CA ARG A 186 -3.10 -7.45 -16.42
C ARG A 186 -2.84 -5.95 -16.49
N PHE A 187 -2.23 -5.49 -17.59
CA PHE A 187 -2.02 -4.06 -17.84
C PHE A 187 -3.30 -3.22 -17.76
N CYS A 188 -4.43 -3.74 -18.25
CA CYS A 188 -5.72 -3.04 -18.16
C CYS A 188 -6.21 -2.88 -16.71
N ASN A 189 -5.96 -3.87 -15.86
CA ASN A 189 -6.29 -3.84 -14.43
C ASN A 189 -5.37 -2.87 -13.69
N TYR A 190 -4.08 -2.91 -13.99
CA TYR A 190 -3.08 -1.98 -13.47
C TYR A 190 -3.45 -0.53 -13.78
N ARG A 191 -3.79 -0.24 -15.05
CA ARG A 191 -4.21 1.10 -15.52
C ARG A 191 -5.50 1.59 -14.86
N PHE A 192 -6.45 0.69 -14.63
CA PHE A 192 -7.71 0.99 -13.95
C PHE A 192 -7.51 1.32 -12.46
N LEU A 193 -6.61 0.60 -11.80
CA LEU A 193 -6.55 0.60 -10.35
C LEU A 193 -6.03 1.92 -9.76
N HIS A 194 -5.04 2.55 -10.39
CA HIS A 194 -4.49 3.82 -9.91
C HIS A 194 -5.57 4.92 -9.78
N PRO A 195 -6.33 5.26 -10.85
CA PRO A 195 -7.40 6.22 -10.71
C PRO A 195 -8.56 5.72 -9.84
N ALA A 196 -8.82 4.40 -9.80
CA ALA A 196 -9.87 3.83 -8.94
C ALA A 196 -9.60 4.08 -7.46
N ARG A 197 -8.38 3.77 -6.99
CA ARG A 197 -7.97 3.93 -5.58
C ARG A 197 -7.96 5.38 -5.13
N LEU A 198 -7.65 6.30 -6.03
CA LEU A 198 -7.69 7.73 -5.74
C LEU A 198 -9.08 8.36 -5.89
N GLY A 199 -10.12 7.59 -6.24
CA GLY A 199 -11.46 8.15 -6.45
C GLY A 199 -11.54 9.13 -7.63
N VAL A 200 -10.68 8.94 -8.64
CA VAL A 200 -10.56 9.84 -9.79
C VAL A 200 -10.99 9.26 -11.14
N LEU A 201 -11.58 8.06 -11.12
CA LEU A 201 -12.24 7.51 -12.30
C LEU A 201 -13.41 8.39 -12.74
N PRO A 202 -13.65 8.53 -14.05
CA PRO A 202 -14.80 9.27 -14.56
C PRO A 202 -16.10 8.50 -14.28
N VAL A 203 -16.83 8.98 -13.28
CA VAL A 203 -18.25 8.66 -12.99
C VAL A 203 -19.01 9.97 -12.80
N ASN A 204 -20.34 9.99 -12.98
CA ASN A 204 -21.09 11.25 -12.99
C ASN A 204 -20.91 12.07 -11.70
N ALA A 205 -20.86 11.44 -10.53
CA ALA A 205 -20.65 12.14 -9.25
C ALA A 205 -19.24 12.78 -9.11
N THR A 206 -18.25 12.35 -9.90
CA THR A 206 -16.89 12.91 -9.85
C THR A 206 -16.69 14.15 -10.73
N LYS A 207 -17.68 14.51 -11.56
CA LYS A 207 -17.68 15.73 -12.38
C LYS A 207 -17.99 16.97 -11.51
N ARG A 208 -17.15 17.27 -10.52
CA ARG A 208 -17.38 18.35 -9.54
C ARG A 208 -17.37 19.77 -10.12
N TRP A 209 -16.69 19.94 -11.26
CA TRP A 209 -16.55 21.23 -11.94
C TRP A 209 -17.79 21.61 -12.76
N ASP A 210 -18.61 20.63 -13.11
CA ASP A 210 -19.80 20.81 -13.94
C ASP A 210 -21.03 20.80 -13.02
N LYS A 211 -21.54 21.96 -12.62
CA LYS A 211 -22.66 22.05 -11.66
C LYS A 211 -23.97 21.58 -12.26
N ASP A 212 -24.14 21.71 -13.57
CA ASP A 212 -25.37 21.43 -14.28
C ASP A 212 -25.43 19.99 -14.81
N ALA A 213 -24.29 19.28 -14.87
CA ALA A 213 -24.27 17.88 -15.25
C ALA A 213 -25.05 16.99 -14.27
N ASN A 214 -25.93 16.17 -14.84
CA ASN A 214 -26.60 15.08 -14.15
C ASN A 214 -25.59 14.20 -13.39
N LYS A 215 -25.79 14.07 -12.07
CA LYS A 215 -24.96 13.25 -11.17
C LYS A 215 -25.52 11.85 -10.94
N ALA A 216 -26.77 11.60 -11.33
CA ALA A 216 -27.42 10.32 -11.19
C ALA A 216 -26.69 9.22 -11.94
N CYS A 217 -26.95 7.99 -11.52
CA CYS A 217 -26.45 6.81 -12.22
C CYS A 217 -26.97 6.79 -13.66
N ARG A 218 -26.06 6.57 -14.62
CA ARG A 218 -26.41 6.47 -16.04
C ARG A 218 -27.13 5.19 -16.43
N ASP A 219 -27.14 4.19 -15.54
CA ASP A 219 -27.55 2.82 -15.86
C ASP A 219 -28.62 2.27 -14.90
N CYS A 220 -28.95 2.99 -13.82
CA CYS A 220 -30.09 2.67 -12.96
C CYS A 220 -30.77 3.93 -12.42
N GLU A 221 -32.06 3.81 -12.12
CA GLU A 221 -32.88 4.93 -11.66
C GLU A 221 -32.87 5.12 -10.14
N GLU A 222 -32.32 4.16 -9.38
CA GLU A 222 -32.38 4.16 -7.90
C GLU A 222 -31.29 5.01 -7.20
N CYS A 223 -30.40 5.68 -7.95
CA CYS A 223 -29.24 6.34 -7.35
C CYS A 223 -28.96 7.72 -7.92
N ASP A 224 -29.13 8.73 -7.08
CA ASP A 224 -28.92 10.15 -7.39
C ASP A 224 -27.46 10.53 -7.61
N PHE A 225 -26.52 9.68 -7.15
CA PHE A 225 -25.08 9.92 -7.29
C PHE A 225 -24.36 8.67 -7.79
N GLU A 226 -23.94 8.71 -9.06
CA GLU A 226 -23.06 7.70 -9.65
C GLU A 226 -21.65 7.80 -9.06
N THR A 227 -21.47 7.17 -7.91
CA THR A 227 -20.17 7.04 -7.25
C THR A 227 -19.51 5.72 -7.63
N LEU A 228 -18.17 5.64 -7.52
CA LEU A 228 -17.48 4.38 -7.75
C LEU A 228 -17.99 3.22 -6.85
N PRO A 229 -18.20 3.41 -5.53
CA PRO A 229 -18.84 2.41 -4.68
C PRO A 229 -20.18 1.92 -5.23
N HIS A 230 -21.05 2.84 -5.66
CA HIS A 230 -22.30 2.47 -6.30
C HIS A 230 -22.04 1.61 -7.54
N VAL A 231 -21.22 2.07 -8.47
CA VAL A 231 -20.93 1.38 -9.74
C VAL A 231 -20.46 -0.06 -9.52
N ILE A 232 -19.46 -0.27 -8.64
CA ILE A 232 -18.81 -1.58 -8.51
C ILE A 232 -19.47 -2.52 -7.51
N ASN A 233 -20.25 -2.00 -6.55
CA ASN A 233 -20.82 -2.81 -5.47
C ASN A 233 -22.35 -2.85 -5.44
N HIS A 234 -23.05 -1.78 -5.84
CA HIS A 234 -24.49 -1.64 -5.53
C HIS A 234 -25.39 -1.46 -6.75
N CYS A 235 -24.85 -1.00 -7.88
CA CYS A 235 -25.65 -0.66 -9.05
C CYS A 235 -26.45 -1.88 -9.57
N LYS A 236 -27.77 -1.74 -9.65
CA LYS A 236 -28.66 -2.80 -10.14
C LYS A 236 -28.85 -2.77 -11.66
N GLY A 237 -28.49 -1.66 -12.29
CA GLY A 237 -28.55 -1.43 -13.72
C GLY A 237 -27.62 -2.32 -14.55
N GLY A 238 -27.95 -2.53 -15.82
CA GLY A 238 -27.05 -3.11 -16.82
C GLY A 238 -26.49 -4.50 -16.50
N GLY A 239 -27.22 -5.34 -15.75
CA GLY A 239 -26.84 -6.73 -15.48
C GLY A 239 -25.62 -6.92 -14.56
N LYS A 240 -25.32 -5.96 -13.69
CA LYS A 240 -24.10 -5.97 -12.85
C LYS A 240 -24.15 -6.89 -11.63
N PHE A 241 -25.30 -7.49 -11.33
CA PHE A 241 -25.41 -8.49 -10.27
C PHE A 241 -24.52 -9.71 -10.54
N ARG A 242 -24.57 -10.25 -11.77
CA ARG A 242 -23.80 -11.44 -12.17
C ARG A 242 -22.28 -11.28 -12.03
N PRO A 243 -21.63 -10.22 -12.57
CA PRO A 243 -20.18 -10.07 -12.41
C PRO A 243 -19.76 -9.81 -10.96
N ARG A 244 -20.61 -9.17 -10.12
CA ARG A 244 -20.35 -9.08 -8.67
C ARG A 244 -20.36 -10.45 -8.00
N GLN A 245 -21.30 -11.31 -8.37
CA GLN A 245 -21.35 -12.69 -7.90
C GLN A 245 -20.13 -13.49 -8.38
N LEU A 246 -19.70 -13.32 -9.63
CA LEU A 246 -18.50 -13.98 -10.15
C LEU A 246 -17.21 -13.50 -9.45
N ARG A 247 -17.10 -12.21 -9.12
CA ARG A 247 -16.02 -11.66 -8.29
C ARG A 247 -15.92 -12.37 -6.95
N HIS A 248 -17.06 -12.47 -6.27
CA HIS A 248 -17.19 -13.16 -5.00
C HIS A 248 -16.82 -14.65 -5.12
N ASN A 249 -17.41 -15.35 -6.09
CA ASN A 249 -17.22 -16.78 -6.29
C ASN A 249 -15.78 -17.15 -6.67
N ALA A 250 -15.04 -16.25 -7.32
CA ALA A 250 -13.62 -16.48 -7.60
C ALA A 250 -12.82 -16.70 -6.29
N ILE A 251 -13.09 -15.89 -5.27
CA ILE A 251 -12.43 -16.00 -3.96
C ILE A 251 -12.92 -17.27 -3.23
N VAL A 252 -14.23 -17.52 -3.22
CA VAL A 252 -14.82 -18.75 -2.65
C VAL A 252 -14.19 -20.00 -3.26
N GLY A 253 -14.10 -20.06 -4.59
CA GLY A 253 -13.51 -21.18 -5.32
C GLY A 253 -12.02 -21.40 -4.97
N ARG A 254 -11.26 -20.32 -4.75
CA ARG A 254 -9.87 -20.43 -4.28
C ARG A 254 -9.78 -20.99 -2.87
N ILE A 255 -10.60 -20.51 -1.94
CA ILE A 255 -10.63 -21.02 -0.57
C ILE A 255 -10.98 -22.51 -0.59
N LYS A 256 -12.03 -22.90 -1.32
CA LYS A 256 -12.45 -24.29 -1.50
C LYS A 256 -11.28 -25.15 -1.99
N LYS A 257 -10.64 -24.78 -3.10
CA LYS A 257 -9.50 -25.51 -3.68
C LYS A 257 -8.34 -25.66 -2.69
N ALA A 258 -8.09 -24.63 -1.87
CA ALA A 258 -7.01 -24.66 -0.89
C ALA A 258 -7.30 -25.53 0.35
N LEU A 259 -8.57 -25.68 0.73
CA LEU A 259 -8.97 -26.44 1.92
C LEU A 259 -9.32 -27.90 1.63
N LEU A 260 -9.85 -28.22 0.45
CA LEU A 260 -10.25 -29.58 0.05
C LEU A 260 -9.20 -30.67 0.34
N PRO A 261 -7.89 -30.47 0.15
CA PRO A 261 -6.90 -31.51 0.44
C PRO A 261 -6.73 -31.84 1.94
N ARG A 262 -7.32 -31.05 2.84
CA ARG A 262 -7.04 -31.09 4.30
C ARG A 262 -8.29 -31.09 5.18
N CYS A 263 -9.46 -30.84 4.60
CA CYS A 263 -10.73 -30.67 5.29
C CYS A 263 -11.88 -31.27 4.46
N ASP A 264 -12.90 -31.80 5.14
CA ASP A 264 -14.11 -32.31 4.48
C ASP A 264 -15.06 -31.15 4.17
N LEU A 265 -15.51 -31.03 2.92
CA LEU A 265 -16.56 -30.06 2.56
C LEU A 265 -17.93 -30.61 2.97
N LEU A 266 -18.61 -29.93 3.89
CA LEU A 266 -19.94 -30.31 4.36
C LEU A 266 -21.06 -29.57 3.62
N ALA A 267 -20.82 -28.32 3.21
CA ALA A 267 -21.81 -27.50 2.53
C ALA A 267 -21.15 -26.45 1.62
N GLU A 268 -21.79 -26.17 0.49
CA GLU A 268 -21.44 -25.10 -0.44
C GLU A 268 -22.72 -24.41 -0.93
N ASN A 269 -22.89 -23.14 -0.57
CA ASN A 269 -24.06 -22.33 -0.96
C ASN A 269 -25.44 -22.97 -0.68
N GLN A 270 -25.53 -23.84 0.33
CA GLN A 270 -26.75 -24.56 0.68
C GLN A 270 -27.22 -24.22 2.09
N VAL A 271 -28.50 -24.49 2.38
CA VAL A 271 -29.09 -24.20 3.69
C VAL A 271 -28.41 -25.05 4.77
N VAL A 272 -28.02 -24.40 5.85
CA VAL A 272 -27.44 -25.01 7.04
C VAL A 272 -28.24 -24.54 8.26
N GLY A 273 -28.57 -25.48 9.14
CA GLY A 273 -29.39 -25.19 10.31
C GLY A 273 -30.87 -24.99 9.98
N SER A 274 -31.64 -24.60 10.98
CA SER A 274 -33.08 -24.34 10.89
C SER A 274 -33.41 -22.97 10.31
N ASP A 275 -32.47 -22.03 10.34
CA ASP A 275 -32.74 -20.60 10.14
C ASP A 275 -32.65 -20.17 8.67
N GLY A 276 -32.60 -21.13 7.73
CA GLY A 276 -32.51 -20.85 6.30
C GLY A 276 -31.18 -20.22 5.85
N LEU A 277 -30.17 -20.19 6.72
CA LEU A 277 -28.87 -19.56 6.45
C LEU A 277 -28.07 -20.35 5.41
N LYS A 278 -27.43 -19.64 4.48
CA LYS A 278 -26.63 -20.22 3.39
C LYS A 278 -25.21 -19.64 3.40
N PRO A 279 -24.31 -20.17 4.24
CA PRO A 279 -22.89 -19.80 4.17
C PRO A 279 -22.29 -20.25 2.84
N ASP A 280 -21.26 -19.55 2.38
CA ASP A 280 -20.58 -19.91 1.13
C ASP A 280 -19.97 -21.32 1.18
N LEU A 281 -19.27 -21.62 2.28
CA LEU A 281 -18.60 -22.89 2.50
C LEU A 281 -18.70 -23.31 3.98
N VAL A 282 -18.94 -24.59 4.23
CA VAL A 282 -18.74 -25.19 5.56
C VAL A 282 -17.76 -26.34 5.43
N PHE A 283 -16.63 -26.23 6.13
CA PHE A 283 -15.61 -27.27 6.18
C PHE A 283 -15.52 -27.91 7.57
N ARG A 284 -15.16 -29.19 7.61
CA ARG A 284 -14.84 -29.92 8.84
C ARG A 284 -13.39 -30.37 8.84
N LYS A 285 -12.74 -30.27 10.01
CA LYS A 285 -11.44 -30.88 10.29
C LYS A 285 -11.44 -31.49 11.69
N GLY A 286 -11.60 -32.81 11.78
CA GLY A 286 -11.84 -33.46 13.06
C GLY A 286 -13.14 -32.97 13.70
N ARG A 287 -13.06 -32.39 14.91
CA ARG A 287 -14.22 -31.77 15.58
C ARG A 287 -14.43 -30.31 15.19
N ASP A 288 -13.48 -29.67 14.51
CA ASP A 288 -13.60 -28.26 14.16
C ASP A 288 -14.49 -28.07 12.93
N ILE A 289 -15.40 -27.10 13.01
CA ILE A 289 -16.29 -26.69 11.91
C ILE A 289 -15.96 -25.24 11.55
N PHE A 290 -15.62 -25.01 10.28
CA PHE A 290 -15.32 -23.68 9.76
C PHE A 290 -16.48 -23.22 8.87
N ILE A 291 -17.22 -22.21 9.34
CA ILE A 291 -18.31 -21.57 8.60
C ILE A 291 -17.71 -20.37 7.89
N ILE A 292 -17.38 -20.54 6.62
CA ILE A 292 -16.63 -19.55 5.84
C ILE A 292 -17.59 -18.78 4.96
N ASP A 293 -17.47 -17.46 5.01
CA ASP A 293 -18.27 -16.56 4.17
C ASP A 293 -17.41 -15.40 3.68
N VAL A 294 -17.46 -15.14 2.38
CA VAL A 294 -16.68 -14.12 1.70
C VAL A 294 -17.48 -12.82 1.62
N ALA A 295 -16.79 -11.70 1.77
CA ALA A 295 -17.34 -10.39 1.45
C ALA A 295 -16.37 -9.59 0.59
N CYS A 296 -16.93 -8.86 -0.37
CA CYS A 296 -16.22 -7.92 -1.21
C CYS A 296 -16.72 -6.47 -1.02
N PRO A 297 -16.61 -5.89 0.20
CA PRO A 297 -17.07 -4.52 0.47
C PRO A 297 -16.26 -3.51 -0.34
N PHE A 298 -16.77 -2.28 -0.45
CA PHE A 298 -15.96 -1.21 -1.05
C PHE A 298 -14.91 -0.76 -0.04
N ASP A 299 -13.71 -0.44 -0.52
CA ASP A 299 -12.53 -0.06 0.27
C ASP A 299 -12.66 1.37 0.86
N ASN A 300 -13.77 1.67 1.54
CA ASN A 300 -14.01 2.98 2.15
C ASN A 300 -13.51 3.00 3.59
N ARG A 301 -12.20 3.19 3.77
CA ARG A 301 -11.53 3.18 5.08
C ARG A 301 -11.57 1.79 5.76
N PRO A 302 -10.67 1.50 6.72
CA PRO A 302 -10.63 0.21 7.40
C PRO A 302 -11.95 -0.19 8.06
N THR A 303 -12.71 0.78 8.57
CA THR A 303 -14.02 0.55 9.22
C THR A 303 -14.98 -0.21 8.32
N ALA A 304 -15.02 0.07 7.01
CA ALA A 304 -15.90 -0.67 6.09
C ALA A 304 -15.53 -2.16 5.97
N LEU A 305 -14.26 -2.53 6.13
CA LEU A 305 -13.83 -3.93 6.16
C LEU A 305 -14.21 -4.59 7.50
N GLU A 306 -14.12 -3.84 8.60
CA GLU A 306 -14.49 -4.29 9.94
C GLU A 306 -15.99 -4.49 10.08
N ASP A 307 -16.80 -3.56 9.57
CA ASP A 307 -18.25 -3.64 9.55
C ASP A 307 -18.71 -4.84 8.72
N ALA A 308 -18.13 -5.05 7.53
CA ALA A 308 -18.43 -6.21 6.70
C ALA A 308 -18.08 -7.53 7.41
N ARG A 309 -16.96 -7.57 8.14
CA ARG A 309 -16.58 -8.74 8.96
C ARG A 309 -17.59 -8.98 10.08
N LYS A 310 -17.97 -7.93 10.81
CA LYS A 310 -18.94 -7.99 11.91
C LYS A 310 -20.30 -8.47 11.42
N GLU A 311 -20.79 -7.93 10.30
CA GLU A 311 -22.04 -8.33 9.68
C GLU A 311 -22.07 -9.83 9.37
N LYS A 312 -20.99 -10.39 8.83
CA LYS A 312 -20.90 -11.85 8.58
C LYS A 312 -20.89 -12.67 9.88
N CYS A 313 -20.15 -12.23 10.89
CA CYS A 313 -20.16 -12.89 12.20
C CYS A 313 -21.56 -12.90 12.81
N ASP A 314 -22.23 -11.75 12.83
CA ASP A 314 -23.56 -11.60 13.43
C ASP A 314 -24.60 -12.42 12.64
N LYS A 315 -24.53 -12.41 11.29
CA LYS A 315 -25.44 -13.18 10.41
C LYS A 315 -25.42 -14.68 10.68
N TYR A 316 -24.23 -15.26 10.92
CA TYR A 316 -24.09 -16.72 11.08
C TYR A 316 -23.95 -17.16 12.55
N ALA A 317 -24.15 -16.24 13.51
CA ALA A 317 -24.00 -16.53 14.94
C ALA A 317 -24.85 -17.71 15.42
N SER A 318 -26.07 -17.89 14.88
CA SER A 318 -26.96 -18.99 15.26
C SER A 318 -26.45 -20.37 14.82
N LEU A 319 -25.52 -20.44 13.85
CA LEU A 319 -24.90 -21.70 13.46
C LEU A 319 -23.90 -22.23 14.50
N LEU A 320 -23.42 -21.38 15.41
CA LEU A 320 -22.54 -21.81 16.51
C LEU A 320 -23.26 -22.81 17.43
N PRO A 321 -24.39 -22.50 18.10
CA PRO A 321 -25.09 -23.48 18.93
C PRO A 321 -25.62 -24.67 18.12
N PHE A 322 -25.96 -24.49 16.84
CA PHE A 322 -26.37 -25.58 15.95
C PHE A 322 -25.29 -26.67 15.84
N TYR A 323 -24.03 -26.31 15.60
CA TYR A 323 -22.95 -27.29 15.51
C TYR A 323 -22.43 -27.72 16.90
N SER A 324 -22.39 -26.82 17.88
CA SER A 324 -21.94 -27.15 19.25
C SER A 324 -22.82 -28.21 19.92
N SER A 325 -24.15 -28.12 19.75
CA SER A 325 -25.09 -29.14 20.26
C SER A 325 -24.89 -30.53 19.64
N ARG A 326 -24.15 -30.63 18.54
CA ARG A 326 -23.80 -31.88 17.84
C ARG A 326 -22.37 -32.35 18.15
N GLY A 327 -21.71 -31.75 19.15
CA GLY A 327 -20.38 -32.14 19.61
C GLY A 327 -19.21 -31.61 18.78
N TYR A 328 -19.45 -30.60 17.95
CA TYR A 328 -18.42 -29.93 17.14
C TYR A 328 -17.95 -28.60 17.76
N ASN A 329 -16.82 -28.09 17.28
CA ASN A 329 -16.26 -26.78 17.64
C ASN A 329 -16.42 -25.81 16.44
N PRO A 330 -17.57 -25.13 16.30
CA PRO A 330 -17.80 -24.22 15.18
C PRO A 330 -17.07 -22.89 15.37
N THR A 331 -16.58 -22.33 14.26
CA THR A 331 -16.03 -20.98 14.18
C THR A 331 -16.51 -20.33 12.89
N ILE A 332 -16.96 -19.08 12.99
CA ILE A 332 -17.31 -18.26 11.83
C ILE A 332 -16.05 -17.58 11.32
N ILE A 333 -15.78 -17.73 10.02
CA ILE A 333 -14.56 -17.28 9.36
C ILE A 333 -14.95 -16.34 8.20
N PRO A 334 -15.14 -15.04 8.46
CA PRO A 334 -15.31 -14.08 7.39
C PRO A 334 -13.99 -13.90 6.63
N ILE A 335 -14.04 -13.96 5.30
CA ILE A 335 -12.91 -13.62 4.43
C ILE A 335 -13.23 -12.33 3.68
N ILE A 336 -12.50 -11.27 4.00
CA ILE A 336 -12.78 -9.92 3.49
C ILE A 336 -11.72 -9.50 2.49
N VAL A 337 -12.14 -9.17 1.28
CA VAL A 337 -11.28 -8.60 0.24
C VAL A 337 -11.97 -7.39 -0.35
N GLY A 338 -11.42 -6.19 -0.16
CA GLY A 338 -11.99 -4.96 -0.69
C GLY A 338 -12.13 -5.02 -2.21
N ALA A 339 -13.21 -4.44 -2.75
CA ALA A 339 -13.52 -4.43 -4.18
C ALA A 339 -12.39 -3.87 -5.06
N LEU A 340 -11.53 -3.00 -4.53
CA LEU A 340 -10.33 -2.44 -5.18
C LEU A 340 -9.04 -3.14 -4.73
N GLY A 341 -9.16 -4.35 -4.20
CA GLY A 341 -8.05 -5.25 -3.91
C GLY A 341 -7.34 -5.00 -2.58
N SER A 342 -7.99 -4.38 -1.59
CA SER A 342 -7.43 -4.35 -0.23
C SER A 342 -7.62 -5.71 0.44
N TRP A 343 -6.52 -6.30 0.92
CA TRP A 343 -6.55 -7.54 1.68
C TRP A 343 -6.71 -7.22 3.18
N ASP A 344 -7.74 -7.77 3.84
CA ASP A 344 -7.86 -7.68 5.29
C ASP A 344 -6.85 -8.63 5.97
N PRO A 345 -5.87 -8.13 6.76
CA PRO A 345 -4.92 -8.96 7.48
C PRO A 345 -5.57 -9.99 8.41
N LYS A 346 -6.78 -9.72 8.93
CA LYS A 346 -7.50 -10.64 9.83
C LYS A 346 -7.84 -11.97 9.15
N ASN A 347 -7.89 -12.02 7.81
CA ASN A 347 -8.03 -13.26 7.04
C ASN A 347 -6.91 -14.27 7.35
N ASP A 348 -5.69 -13.78 7.59
CA ASP A 348 -4.51 -14.63 7.76
C ASP A 348 -4.52 -15.44 9.06
N SER A 349 -5.30 -15.02 10.06
CA SER A 349 -5.44 -15.73 11.33
C SER A 349 -5.95 -17.17 11.15
N PHE A 350 -6.82 -17.37 10.16
CA PHE A 350 -7.30 -18.68 9.75
C PHE A 350 -6.39 -19.27 8.67
N LEU A 351 -6.15 -18.56 7.57
CA LEU A 351 -5.50 -19.14 6.38
C LEU A 351 -4.08 -19.63 6.66
N SER A 352 -3.33 -18.97 7.55
CA SER A 352 -1.96 -19.41 7.92
C SER A 352 -1.90 -20.75 8.65
N LYS A 353 -3.02 -21.19 9.26
CA LYS A 353 -3.13 -22.52 9.90
C LYS A 353 -3.40 -23.64 8.90
N HIS A 354 -3.93 -23.30 7.73
CA HIS A 354 -4.37 -24.26 6.72
C HIS A 354 -3.52 -24.26 5.45
N MET A 355 -2.61 -23.29 5.30
CA MET A 355 -1.77 -23.11 4.10
C MET A 355 -0.29 -22.96 4.48
N SER A 356 0.62 -23.39 3.61
CA SER A 356 2.04 -23.06 3.78
C SER A 356 2.26 -21.55 3.58
N LYS A 357 3.35 -21.00 4.14
CA LYS A 357 3.67 -19.57 3.99
C LYS A 357 3.80 -19.15 2.52
N SER A 358 4.45 -19.98 1.69
CA SER A 358 4.64 -19.72 0.26
C SER A 358 3.32 -19.75 -0.51
N TYR A 359 2.46 -20.73 -0.22
CA TYR A 359 1.15 -20.83 -0.85
C TYR A 359 0.25 -19.67 -0.43
N LEU A 360 0.22 -19.33 0.86
CA LEU A 360 -0.57 -18.20 1.37
C LEU A 360 -0.14 -16.87 0.74
N HIS A 361 1.17 -16.65 0.57
CA HIS A 361 1.68 -15.47 -0.13
C HIS A 361 1.11 -15.38 -1.56
N LYS A 362 1.20 -16.46 -2.35
CA LYS A 362 0.63 -16.52 -3.71
C LYS A 362 -0.90 -16.40 -3.69
N PHE A 363 -1.56 -17.02 -2.73
CA PHE A 363 -3.03 -17.01 -2.57
C PHE A 363 -3.56 -15.59 -2.41
N ARG A 364 -2.97 -14.78 -1.52
CA ARG A 364 -3.36 -13.38 -1.31
C ARG A 364 -3.25 -12.58 -2.61
N HIS A 365 -2.14 -12.74 -3.34
CA HIS A 365 -1.90 -12.01 -4.59
C HIS A 365 -2.98 -12.34 -5.63
N LEU A 366 -3.30 -13.63 -5.79
CA LEU A 366 -4.32 -14.07 -6.73
C LEU A 366 -5.72 -13.56 -6.35
N CYS A 367 -6.11 -13.64 -5.08
CA CYS A 367 -7.39 -13.09 -4.60
C CYS A 367 -7.50 -11.59 -4.85
N VAL A 368 -6.44 -10.83 -4.57
CA VAL A 368 -6.39 -9.38 -4.80
C VAL A 368 -6.56 -9.09 -6.30
N SER A 369 -5.77 -9.74 -7.16
CA SER A 369 -5.76 -9.42 -8.59
C SER A 369 -7.03 -9.86 -9.32
N GLU A 370 -7.65 -10.98 -8.92
CA GLU A 370 -8.95 -11.39 -9.44
C GLU A 370 -10.05 -10.43 -9.04
N THR A 371 -10.06 -9.99 -7.78
CA THR A 371 -11.02 -9.01 -7.29
C THR A 371 -10.93 -7.73 -8.11
N VAL A 372 -9.71 -7.25 -8.36
CA VAL A 372 -9.46 -6.07 -9.19
C VAL A 372 -9.90 -6.28 -10.64
N LYS A 373 -9.62 -7.45 -11.25
CA LYS A 373 -10.08 -7.79 -12.60
C LYS A 373 -11.59 -7.61 -12.71
N TRP A 374 -12.34 -8.26 -11.84
CA TRP A 374 -13.80 -8.19 -11.88
C TRP A 374 -14.33 -6.78 -11.63
N SER A 375 -13.74 -6.03 -10.70
CA SER A 375 -14.14 -4.64 -10.46
C SER A 375 -13.87 -3.73 -11.65
N ARG A 376 -12.76 -3.94 -12.37
CA ARG A 376 -12.48 -3.26 -13.64
C ARG A 376 -13.53 -3.61 -14.68
N ASP A 377 -13.88 -4.89 -14.81
CA ASP A 377 -14.85 -5.36 -15.80
C ASP A 377 -16.26 -4.82 -15.53
N ILE A 378 -16.69 -4.79 -14.26
CA ILE A 378 -17.93 -4.14 -13.82
C ILE A 378 -17.92 -2.65 -14.17
N TYR A 379 -16.83 -1.95 -13.85
CA TYR A 379 -16.71 -0.52 -14.14
C TYR A 379 -16.75 -0.25 -15.65
N VAL A 380 -16.00 -0.98 -16.46
CA VAL A 380 -15.97 -0.74 -17.90
C VAL A 380 -17.30 -1.09 -18.55
N GLN A 381 -17.97 -2.17 -18.12
CA GLN A 381 -19.34 -2.46 -18.55
C GLN A 381 -20.30 -1.33 -18.18
N HIS A 382 -20.20 -0.77 -16.97
CA HIS A 382 -21.02 0.36 -16.54
C HIS A 382 -20.84 1.58 -17.43
N ILE A 383 -19.59 1.92 -17.78
CA ILE A 383 -19.29 3.14 -18.53
C ILE A 383 -19.61 2.99 -20.03
N THR A 384 -19.41 1.80 -20.59
CA THR A 384 -19.48 1.57 -22.04
C THR A 384 -20.76 0.86 -22.50
N GLY A 385 -21.53 0.28 -21.57
CA GLY A 385 -22.63 -0.64 -21.88
C GLY A 385 -22.19 -2.01 -22.43
N LYS A 386 -20.89 -2.23 -22.65
CA LYS A 386 -20.37 -3.47 -23.26
C LYS A 386 -19.92 -4.47 -22.20
N LYS A 387 -20.51 -5.67 -22.20
CA LYS A 387 -20.10 -6.79 -21.34
C LYS A 387 -18.59 -7.07 -21.52
N GLN A 388 -17.88 -7.26 -20.40
CA GLN A 388 -16.41 -7.43 -20.39
C GLN A 388 -15.96 -8.86 -20.02
N TYR A 389 -16.89 -9.77 -19.80
CA TYR A 389 -16.61 -11.12 -19.33
C TYR A 389 -17.48 -12.15 -20.04
N GLU A 390 -16.98 -13.38 -20.10
CA GLU A 390 -17.72 -14.56 -20.53
C GLU A 390 -17.91 -15.47 -19.31
N GLU A 391 -19.07 -16.12 -19.19
CA GLU A 391 -19.39 -16.90 -17.99
C GLU A 391 -18.57 -18.18 -17.89
N ASN A 392 -18.22 -18.78 -19.03
CA ASN A 392 -17.37 -19.97 -19.14
C ASN A 392 -16.01 -19.63 -19.76
N GLY A 393 -15.58 -18.37 -19.62
CA GLY A 393 -14.28 -17.93 -20.14
C GLY A 393 -13.11 -18.60 -19.39
N PRO A 394 -11.90 -18.57 -19.97
CA PRO A 394 -10.72 -19.15 -19.35
C PRO A 394 -10.48 -18.57 -17.94
N THR A 395 -9.97 -19.41 -17.03
CA THR A 395 -9.78 -19.01 -15.64
C THR A 395 -8.78 -17.85 -15.56
N PHE A 396 -8.74 -17.16 -14.42
CA PHE A 396 -7.80 -16.05 -14.26
C PHE A 396 -6.34 -16.46 -14.51
N GLU A 397 -6.00 -17.69 -14.14
CA GLU A 397 -4.68 -18.30 -14.32
C GLU A 397 -4.36 -18.51 -15.81
N ASP A 398 -5.34 -18.97 -16.59
CA ASP A 398 -5.23 -19.18 -18.03
C ASP A 398 -5.08 -17.86 -18.82
N GLN A 399 -5.61 -16.78 -18.26
CA GLN A 399 -5.63 -15.46 -18.89
C GLN A 399 -4.48 -14.54 -18.39
N GLN A 400 -3.49 -15.09 -17.70
CA GLN A 400 -2.30 -14.34 -17.33
C GLN A 400 -1.33 -14.31 -18.50
N PRO A 401 -0.71 -13.15 -18.81
CA PRO A 401 0.49 -13.19 -19.63
C PRO A 401 1.50 -14.08 -18.90
N GLN A 402 2.08 -15.06 -19.59
CA GLN A 402 3.26 -15.74 -19.07
C GLN A 402 4.26 -14.65 -18.74
N GLY A 403 4.57 -14.49 -17.44
CA GLY A 403 5.57 -13.51 -17.02
C GLY A 403 6.86 -13.78 -17.80
N PRO A 404 7.69 -12.76 -18.08
CA PRO A 404 8.98 -13.01 -18.68
C PRO A 404 9.72 -14.04 -17.81
N GLN A 405 9.96 -15.25 -18.35
CA GLN A 405 10.82 -16.26 -17.72
C GLN A 405 12.25 -15.72 -17.51
N THR A 406 12.56 -14.54 -18.03
CA THR A 406 13.89 -14.02 -18.26
C THR A 406 14.43 -13.04 -17.20
N TYR A 407 13.72 -12.73 -16.12
CA TYR A 407 14.32 -11.86 -15.07
C TYR A 407 15.30 -12.61 -14.15
N PHE A 408 15.17 -13.92 -14.00
CA PHE A 408 16.11 -14.75 -13.23
C PHE A 408 17.31 -15.25 -14.05
N GLU A 409 17.17 -15.39 -15.37
CA GLU A 409 18.26 -15.85 -16.24
C GLU A 409 19.28 -14.74 -16.53
N TYR A 410 18.84 -13.48 -16.68
CA TYR A 410 19.75 -12.38 -16.99
C TYR A 410 20.69 -11.99 -15.84
N ILE A 411 20.30 -12.26 -14.59
CA ILE A 411 21.14 -12.00 -13.41
C ILE A 411 22.17 -13.12 -13.19
N ASN A 412 21.84 -14.37 -13.58
CA ASN A 412 22.75 -15.50 -13.44
C ASN A 412 23.71 -15.66 -14.64
N SER A 413 23.48 -14.97 -15.76
CA SER A 413 24.40 -14.94 -16.90
C SER A 413 25.51 -13.88 -16.75
N GLN A 414 25.57 -13.16 -15.63
CA GLN A 414 26.62 -12.17 -15.32
C GLN A 414 27.32 -12.42 -13.98
N ILE A 415 27.32 -13.66 -13.49
CA ILE A 415 28.19 -14.10 -12.39
C ILE A 415 29.27 -15.02 -12.94
#